data_AF-K0RXJ3-F1
#
_entry.id   AF-K0RXJ3-F1
#
_cell.length_a   1.000
_cell.length_b   1.000
_cell.length_c   1.000
_cell.angle_alpha   90.00
_cell.angle_beta   90.00
_cell.angle_gamma   90.00
#
_symmetry.space_group_name_H-M   'P 1'
#
loop_
_entity.id
_entity.type
_entity.pdbx_description
1 polymer ?
#
loop_
_entity_poly.entity_id
_entity_poly.type
_entity_poly.pdbx_seq_one_letter_code
_entity_poly.pdbx_strand_id
1 'polypeptide(L)'
;MARWFRSEHMEYISLIVNEDAAHDCLADLGKLSAIQFTDLNPDLTPFQRRYVSYVRRCDELERKLRFFGSECDNFGLNLETAGDIDSFIESNSSIVGARSGVAGKAASGTQLLESLEVELEGYESQLKELNAYSEKLTREYNEKVELQEVLEKARRFFMTDAPRLAVSELSSGRVSCRLIPARAYEVVV
;
A
#
# COMPACT_ATOMS: atom_id res chain seq x y z
N MET A 1 0.09 -8.83 -48.37
CA MET A 1 1.31 -9.38 -49.00
C MET A 1 2.00 -10.30 -47.99
N ALA A 2 2.50 -11.46 -48.39
CA ALA A 2 3.10 -12.45 -47.48
C ALA A 2 4.36 -11.88 -46.78
N ARG A 3 4.25 -11.57 -45.48
CA ARG A 3 5.30 -10.97 -44.62
C ARG A 3 6.12 -11.99 -43.82
N TRP A 4 5.97 -13.28 -44.13
CA TRP A 4 6.45 -14.37 -43.24
C TRP A 4 7.83 -14.92 -43.60
N PHE A 5 8.35 -14.65 -44.80
CA PHE A 5 9.63 -15.22 -45.25
C PHE A 5 10.81 -14.25 -45.11
N ARG A 6 10.57 -12.94 -44.92
CA ARG A 6 11.60 -11.90 -44.73
C ARG A 6 11.09 -10.78 -43.83
N SER A 7 12.03 -10.02 -43.25
CA SER A 7 11.74 -8.84 -42.45
C SER A 7 11.00 -7.77 -43.26
N GLU A 8 10.19 -6.97 -42.57
CA GLU A 8 9.56 -5.78 -43.13
C GLU A 8 10.61 -4.75 -43.56
N HIS A 9 10.31 -3.97 -44.59
CA HIS A 9 11.08 -2.77 -44.88
C HIS A 9 10.92 -1.76 -43.73
N MET A 10 12.03 -1.36 -43.13
CA MET A 10 12.08 -0.38 -42.04
C MET A 10 12.76 0.90 -42.53
N GLU A 11 12.26 2.05 -42.11
CA GLU A 11 12.81 3.37 -42.43
C GLU A 11 13.09 4.15 -41.14
N TYR A 12 14.20 4.89 -41.12
CA TYR A 12 14.55 5.76 -40.00
C TYR A 12 14.02 7.16 -40.24
N ILE A 13 13.17 7.66 -39.34
CA ILE A 13 12.51 8.95 -39.46
C ILE A 13 12.95 9.84 -38.30
N SER A 14 13.25 11.11 -38.60
CA SER A 14 13.49 12.14 -37.58
C SER A 14 12.19 12.93 -37.35
N LEU A 15 11.67 12.88 -36.13
CA LEU A 15 10.44 13.58 -35.73
C LEU A 15 10.81 14.82 -34.91
N ILE A 16 10.37 16.00 -35.37
CA ILE A 16 10.53 17.26 -34.65
C ILE A 16 9.17 17.62 -34.05
N VAL A 17 9.09 17.70 -32.72
CA VAL A 17 7.85 17.97 -31.98
C VAL A 17 8.02 19.19 -31.11
N ASN A 18 7.00 20.04 -31.03
CA ASN A 18 6.97 21.13 -30.07
C ASN A 18 6.75 20.58 -28.65
N GLU A 19 7.38 21.19 -27.65
CA GLU A 19 7.33 20.69 -26.27
C GLU A 19 5.91 20.65 -25.71
N ASP A 20 5.12 21.70 -25.98
CA ASP A 20 3.75 21.81 -25.46
C ASP A 20 2.81 20.74 -26.04
N ALA A 21 3.11 20.22 -27.24
CA ALA A 21 2.33 19.20 -27.93
C ALA A 21 2.95 17.80 -27.81
N ALA A 22 4.10 17.66 -27.14
CA ALA A 22 4.85 16.41 -27.12
C ALA A 22 4.05 15.27 -26.48
N HIS A 23 3.34 15.53 -25.38
CA HIS A 23 2.56 14.51 -24.68
C HIS A 23 1.37 14.00 -25.52
N ASP A 24 0.65 14.90 -26.18
CA ASP A 24 -0.50 14.54 -27.02
C ASP A 24 -0.04 13.76 -28.26
N CYS A 25 1.01 14.25 -28.94
CA CYS A 25 1.59 13.55 -30.09
C CYS A 25 2.10 12.16 -29.70
N LEU A 26 2.79 12.03 -28.57
CA LEU A 26 3.28 10.72 -28.10
C LEU A 26 2.13 9.76 -27.76
N ALA A 27 1.03 10.26 -27.19
CA ALA A 27 -0.15 9.44 -26.90
C ALA A 27 -0.76 8.87 -28.20
N ASP A 28 -0.90 9.70 -29.23
CA ASP A 28 -1.43 9.26 -30.52
C ASP A 28 -0.48 8.30 -31.25
N LEU A 29 0.84 8.56 -31.20
CA LEU A 29 1.84 7.63 -31.74
C LEU A 29 1.86 6.29 -30.99
N GLY A 30 1.61 6.30 -29.68
CA GLY A 30 1.48 5.10 -28.86
C GLY A 30 0.32 4.21 -29.30
N LYS A 31 -0.84 4.80 -29.62
CA LYS A 31 -2.02 4.07 -30.14
C LYS A 31 -1.75 3.40 -31.48
N LEU A 32 -0.93 4.01 -32.33
CA LEU A 32 -0.57 3.45 -33.64
C LEU A 32 0.35 2.22 -33.51
N SER A 33 1.13 2.11 -32.43
CA SER A 33 2.01 0.96 -32.12
C SER A 33 3.01 0.58 -33.24
N ALA A 34 3.35 1.53 -34.11
CA ALA A 34 4.14 1.29 -35.32
C ALA A 34 5.57 1.87 -35.28
N ILE A 35 5.94 2.53 -34.18
CA ILE A 35 7.21 3.27 -34.06
C ILE A 35 8.05 2.66 -32.94
N GLN A 36 9.34 2.48 -33.22
CA GLN A 36 10.35 2.15 -32.22
C GLN A 36 11.24 3.38 -31.99
N PHE A 37 11.30 3.87 -30.75
CA PHE A 37 12.17 4.98 -30.37
C PHE A 37 13.61 4.50 -30.13
N THR A 38 14.57 5.24 -30.65
CA THR A 38 16.01 5.06 -30.37
C THR A 38 16.48 6.14 -29.40
N ASP A 39 17.24 5.78 -28.38
CA ASP A 39 17.80 6.76 -27.44
C ASP A 39 18.87 7.61 -28.15
N LEU A 40 18.61 8.92 -28.24
CA LEU A 40 19.54 9.90 -28.81
C LEU A 40 20.61 10.34 -27.79
N ASN A 41 20.33 10.20 -26.49
CA ASN A 41 21.18 10.73 -25.41
C ASN A 41 21.66 9.60 -24.46
N PRO A 42 22.51 8.68 -24.94
CA PRO A 42 23.02 7.57 -24.12
C PRO A 42 24.06 7.99 -23.07
N ASP A 43 24.66 9.16 -23.23
CA ASP A 43 25.71 9.73 -22.38
C ASP A 43 25.14 10.42 -21.12
N LEU A 44 23.88 10.84 -21.15
CA LEU A 44 23.22 11.47 -20.01
C LEU A 44 22.79 10.44 -18.97
N THR A 45 23.21 10.69 -17.73
CA THR A 45 22.73 9.90 -16.59
C THR A 45 21.22 10.06 -16.40
N PRO A 46 20.49 9.05 -15.89
CA PRO A 46 19.03 9.11 -15.72
C PRO A 46 18.54 10.35 -14.94
N PHE A 47 19.34 10.83 -13.98
CA PHE A 47 19.02 12.00 -13.15
C PHE A 47 19.12 13.34 -13.89
N GLN A 48 19.92 13.41 -14.95
CA GLN A 48 20.11 14.62 -15.76
C GLN A 48 19.10 14.70 -16.91
N ARG A 49 18.28 13.66 -17.11
CA ARG A 49 17.26 13.63 -18.17
C ARG A 49 16.11 14.58 -17.83
N ARG A 50 15.63 15.29 -18.84
CA ARG A 50 14.62 16.36 -18.71
C ARG A 50 13.34 15.95 -17.96
N TYR A 51 12.83 14.74 -18.23
CA TYR A 51 11.53 14.28 -17.70
C TYR A 51 11.65 13.39 -16.43
N VAL A 52 12.81 13.38 -15.77
CA VAL A 52 13.03 12.52 -14.58
C VAL A 52 12.05 12.80 -13.44
N SER A 53 11.64 14.06 -13.26
CA SER A 53 10.69 14.45 -12.22
C SER A 53 9.32 13.80 -12.43
N TYR A 54 8.85 13.73 -13.67
CA TYR A 54 7.57 13.09 -14.01
C TYR A 54 7.63 11.57 -13.83
N VAL A 55 8.74 10.93 -14.24
CA VAL A 55 8.94 9.49 -14.01
C VAL A 55 8.89 9.18 -12.51
N ARG A 56 9.61 9.97 -11.71
CA ARG A 56 9.64 9.79 -10.25
C ARG A 56 8.27 9.96 -9.60
N ARG A 57 7.41 10.86 -10.11
CA ARG A 57 6.03 11.00 -9.63
C ARG A 57 5.22 9.73 -9.90
N CYS A 58 5.30 9.19 -11.12
CA CYS A 58 4.64 7.94 -11.47
C CYS A 58 5.15 6.75 -10.63
N ASP A 59 6.45 6.66 -10.38
CA ASP A 59 7.04 5.62 -9.53
C ASP A 59 6.48 5.68 -8.09
N GLU A 60 6.30 6.88 -7.55
CA GLU A 60 5.71 7.08 -6.23
C GLU A 60 4.22 6.67 -6.19
N LEU A 61 3.45 6.99 -7.23
CA LEU A 61 2.07 6.53 -7.35
C LEU A 61 1.98 5.01 -7.47
N GLU A 62 2.88 4.38 -8.23
CA GLU A 62 2.96 2.93 -8.31
C GLU A 62 3.28 2.32 -6.95
N ARG A 63 4.20 2.92 -6.17
CA ARG A 63 4.48 2.50 -4.79
C ARG A 63 3.21 2.52 -3.93
N LYS A 64 2.39 3.57 -4.04
CA LYS A 64 1.10 3.67 -3.31
C LYS A 64 0.10 2.60 -3.76
N LEU A 65 -0.01 2.35 -5.07
CA LEU A 65 -0.88 1.30 -5.60
C LEU A 65 -0.47 -0.10 -5.13
N ARG A 66 0.83 -0.39 -5.09
CA ARG A 66 1.35 -1.66 -4.54
C ARG A 66 1.00 -1.82 -3.07
N PHE A 67 1.05 -0.73 -2.28
CA PHE A 67 0.60 -0.75 -0.89
C PHE A 67 -0.89 -1.08 -0.78
N PHE A 68 -1.75 -0.43 -1.57
CA PHE A 68 -3.18 -0.77 -1.58
C PHE A 68 -3.45 -2.22 -1.98
N GLY A 69 -2.72 -2.75 -2.98
CA GLY A 69 -2.79 -4.16 -3.34
C GLY A 69 -2.49 -5.08 -2.14
N SER A 70 -1.39 -4.82 -1.42
CA SER A 70 -1.04 -5.61 -0.23
C SER A 70 -2.06 -5.50 0.91
N GLU A 71 -2.68 -4.34 1.09
CA GLU A 71 -3.74 -4.15 2.09
C GLU A 71 -5.01 -4.91 1.69
N CYS A 72 -5.42 -4.83 0.42
CA CYS A 72 -6.55 -5.61 -0.08
C CYS A 72 -6.35 -7.12 0.09
N ASP A 73 -5.13 -7.62 -0.16
CA ASP A 73 -4.78 -9.02 0.06
C ASP A 73 -4.86 -9.39 1.55
N ASN A 74 -4.38 -8.53 2.45
CA ASN A 74 -4.45 -8.74 3.91
C ASN A 74 -5.91 -8.82 4.40
N PHE A 75 -6.81 -8.01 3.83
CA PHE A 75 -8.24 -8.03 4.17
C PHE A 75 -9.04 -9.08 3.39
N GLY A 76 -8.40 -9.84 2.48
CA GLY A 76 -9.06 -10.85 1.66
C GLY A 76 -10.09 -10.28 0.67
N LEU A 77 -9.88 -9.04 0.21
CA LEU A 77 -10.76 -8.37 -0.74
C LEU A 77 -10.40 -8.79 -2.17
N ASN A 78 -11.35 -9.40 -2.87
CA ASN A 78 -11.18 -9.71 -4.29
C ASN A 78 -11.30 -8.42 -5.10
N LEU A 79 -10.17 -7.93 -5.62
CA LEU A 79 -10.15 -6.79 -6.53
C LEU A 79 -10.77 -7.19 -7.87
N GLU A 80 -11.94 -6.63 -8.19
CA GLU A 80 -12.51 -6.75 -9.53
C GLU A 80 -11.71 -5.86 -10.50
N THR A 81 -11.30 -6.43 -11.64
CA THR A 81 -10.58 -5.68 -12.68
C THR A 81 -11.49 -4.62 -13.29
N ALA A 82 -11.05 -3.36 -13.32
CA ALA A 82 -11.82 -2.21 -13.78
C ALA A 82 -12.11 -2.15 -15.30
N GLY A 83 -12.10 -3.29 -16.01
CA GLY A 83 -12.32 -3.36 -17.46
C GLY A 83 -11.07 -3.05 -18.30
N ASP A 84 -11.28 -2.56 -19.52
CA ASP A 84 -10.23 -2.27 -20.49
C ASP A 84 -9.69 -0.83 -20.33
N ILE A 85 -8.39 -0.64 -20.56
CA ILE A 85 -7.66 0.61 -20.32
C ILE A 85 -8.25 1.76 -21.15
N ASP A 86 -8.64 1.47 -22.40
CA ASP A 86 -9.23 2.45 -23.30
C ASP A 86 -10.58 2.95 -22.81
N SER A 87 -11.41 2.06 -22.25
CA SER A 87 -12.72 2.41 -21.67
C SER A 87 -12.58 3.27 -20.42
N PHE A 88 -11.51 3.05 -19.64
CA PHE A 88 -11.20 3.86 -18.46
C PHE A 88 -10.74 5.27 -18.85
N ILE A 89 -9.86 5.39 -19.84
CA ILE A 89 -9.39 6.69 -20.36
C ILE A 89 -10.57 7.50 -20.91
N GLU A 90 -11.45 6.87 -21.69
CA GLU A 90 -12.63 7.54 -22.24
C GLU A 90 -13.60 7.99 -21.13
N SER A 91 -13.88 7.12 -20.16
CA SER A 91 -14.75 7.43 -19.02
C SER A 91 -14.22 8.57 -18.16
N ASN A 92 -12.92 8.56 -17.82
CA ASN A 92 -12.31 9.64 -17.02
C ASN A 92 -12.15 10.94 -17.81
N SER A 93 -11.95 10.88 -19.14
CA SER A 93 -11.92 12.09 -19.97
C SER A 93 -13.25 12.85 -19.91
N SER A 94 -14.37 12.12 -19.82
CA SER A 94 -15.71 12.70 -19.73
C SER A 94 -16.02 13.30 -18.35
N ILE A 95 -15.52 12.69 -17.26
CA ILE A 95 -15.72 13.16 -15.89
C ILE A 95 -14.96 14.47 -15.62
N VAL A 96 -13.73 14.59 -16.11
CA VAL A 96 -12.93 15.82 -15.94
C VAL A 96 -13.46 16.95 -16.84
N GLY A 97 -13.94 16.63 -18.05
CA GLY A 97 -14.60 17.58 -18.94
C GLY A 97 -15.89 18.19 -18.36
N ALA A 98 -16.67 17.41 -17.60
CA ALA A 98 -17.92 17.89 -17.01
C ALA A 98 -17.72 18.86 -15.83
N ARG A 99 -16.62 18.76 -15.09
CA ARG A 99 -16.35 19.63 -13.92
C ARG A 99 -15.78 21.00 -14.29
N SER A 100 -15.22 21.16 -15.50
CA SER A 100 -14.52 22.38 -15.91
C SER A 100 -15.36 23.34 -16.76
N GLY A 101 -16.55 22.96 -17.24
CA GLY A 101 -17.42 23.86 -18.03
C GLY A 101 -16.83 24.37 -19.35
N VAL A 102 -15.66 23.89 -19.75
CA VAL A 102 -15.01 24.22 -21.02
C VAL A 102 -15.14 23.01 -21.94
N ALA A 103 -16.17 23.05 -22.78
CA ALA A 103 -16.30 22.20 -23.94
C ALA A 103 -15.22 22.61 -24.97
N GLY A 104 -13.98 22.15 -24.78
CA GLY A 104 -12.91 22.51 -25.70
C GLY A 104 -11.47 22.32 -25.22
N LYS A 105 -11.13 21.15 -24.66
CA LYS A 105 -9.81 20.49 -24.76
C LYS A 105 -9.84 19.27 -23.87
N ALA A 106 -9.30 18.14 -24.34
CA ALA A 106 -8.99 17.02 -23.47
C ALA A 106 -8.22 17.56 -22.26
N ALA A 107 -8.68 17.29 -21.05
CA ALA A 107 -7.96 17.66 -19.85
C ALA A 107 -6.51 17.20 -20.02
N SER A 108 -5.56 18.13 -19.93
CA SER A 108 -4.15 17.82 -20.12
C SER A 108 -3.79 16.64 -19.21
N GLY A 109 -3.16 15.59 -19.75
CA GLY A 109 -2.83 14.38 -18.97
C GLY A 109 -2.07 14.70 -17.67
N THR A 110 -1.39 15.86 -17.62
CA THR A 110 -0.75 16.40 -16.43
C THR A 110 -1.72 16.76 -15.30
N GLN A 111 -2.88 17.36 -15.60
CA GLN A 111 -3.88 17.74 -14.60
C GLN A 111 -4.59 16.53 -14.00
N LEU A 112 -4.84 15.50 -14.83
CA LEU A 112 -5.42 14.25 -14.37
C LEU A 112 -4.46 13.55 -13.40
N LEU A 113 -3.17 13.47 -13.75
CA LEU A 113 -2.15 12.88 -12.88
C LEU A 113 -2.02 13.62 -11.55
N GLU A 114 -2.04 14.95 -11.55
CA GLU A 114 -1.99 15.75 -10.33
C GLU A 114 -3.22 15.50 -9.43
N SER A 115 -4.42 15.41 -10.00
CA SER A 115 -5.63 15.07 -9.24
C SER A 115 -5.54 13.67 -8.62
N LEU A 116 -5.07 12.68 -9.38
CA LEU A 116 -4.90 11.31 -8.89
C LEU A 116 -3.84 11.23 -7.79
N GLU A 117 -2.77 12.03 -7.88
CA GLU A 117 -1.72 12.09 -6.87
C GLU A 117 -2.27 12.52 -5.51
N VAL A 118 -3.08 13.59 -5.49
CA VAL A 118 -3.70 14.10 -4.26
C VAL A 118 -4.69 13.08 -3.68
N GLU A 119 -5.52 12.46 -4.52
CA GLU A 119 -6.50 11.47 -4.06
C GLU A 119 -5.80 10.23 -3.48
N LEU A 120 -4.81 9.67 -4.17
CA LEU A 120 -4.07 8.50 -3.71
C LEU A 120 -3.27 8.78 -2.43
N GLU A 121 -2.72 9.98 -2.28
CA GLU A 121 -2.07 10.39 -1.02
C GLU A 121 -3.06 10.46 0.14
N GLY A 122 -4.24 11.04 -0.11
CA GLY A 122 -5.31 11.09 0.90
C GLY A 122 -5.73 9.71 1.36
N TYR A 123 -5.96 8.78 0.43
CA TYR A 123 -6.32 7.40 0.76
C TYR A 123 -5.19 6.65 1.48
N GLU A 124 -3.93 6.85 1.10
CA GLU A 124 -2.79 6.21 1.77
C GLU A 124 -2.69 6.68 3.23
N SER A 125 -2.81 7.99 3.48
CA SER A 125 -2.77 8.54 4.84
C SER A 125 -3.91 7.99 5.69
N GLN A 126 -5.13 7.99 5.16
CA GLN A 126 -6.31 7.48 5.86
C GLN A 126 -6.16 5.99 6.21
N LEU A 127 -5.68 5.18 5.27
CA LEU A 127 -5.54 3.74 5.50
C LEU A 127 -4.45 3.43 6.53
N LYS A 128 -3.33 4.17 6.51
CA LYS A 128 -2.28 4.05 7.53
C LYS A 128 -2.78 4.44 8.92
N GLU A 129 -3.54 5.53 9.03
CA GLU A 129 -4.15 5.94 10.29
C GLU A 129 -5.12 4.87 10.83
N LEU A 130 -6.00 4.35 9.97
CA LEU A 130 -6.94 3.30 10.34
C LEU A 130 -6.25 2.01 10.78
N ASN A 131 -5.19 1.60 10.08
CA ASN A 131 -4.41 0.43 10.47
C ASN A 131 -3.73 0.64 11.83
N ALA A 132 -3.16 1.82 12.09
CA ALA A 132 -2.57 2.14 13.39
C ALA A 132 -3.63 2.12 14.51
N TYR A 133 -4.83 2.64 14.26
CA TYR A 133 -5.93 2.58 15.22
C TYR A 133 -6.40 1.15 15.48
N SER A 134 -6.51 0.33 14.44
CA SER A 134 -6.89 -1.08 14.53
C SER A 134 -5.89 -1.89 15.36
N GLU A 135 -4.59 -1.69 15.12
CA GLU A 135 -3.54 -2.36 15.88
C GLU A 135 -3.55 -1.93 17.36
N LYS A 136 -3.67 -0.62 17.62
CA LYS A 136 -3.75 -0.10 18.99
C LYS A 136 -4.95 -0.69 19.73
N LEU A 137 -6.12 -0.72 19.10
CA LEU A 137 -7.33 -1.26 19.72
C LEU A 137 -7.18 -2.76 20.02
N THR A 138 -6.57 -3.50 19.11
CA THR A 138 -6.32 -4.95 19.27
C THR A 138 -5.37 -5.22 20.44
N ARG A 139 -4.30 -4.43 20.59
CA ARG A 139 -3.38 -4.54 21.73
C ARG A 139 -4.09 -4.27 23.06
N GLU A 140 -4.79 -3.14 23.17
CA GLU A 140 -5.53 -2.75 24.38
C GLU A 140 -6.64 -3.76 24.74
N TYR A 141 -7.26 -4.37 23.73
CA TYR A 141 -8.22 -5.45 23.94
C TYR A 141 -7.55 -6.70 24.50
N ASN A 142 -6.44 -7.15 23.90
CA ASN A 142 -5.71 -8.32 24.34
C ASN A 142 -5.17 -8.17 25.76
N GLU A 143 -4.61 -7.00 26.11
CA GLU A 143 -4.15 -6.70 27.47
C GLU A 143 -5.27 -6.87 28.51
N LYS A 144 -6.47 -6.39 28.19
CA LYS A 144 -7.64 -6.54 29.08
C LYS A 144 -8.10 -7.98 29.19
N VAL A 145 -8.07 -8.75 28.10
CA VAL A 145 -8.42 -10.18 28.09
C VAL A 145 -7.41 -10.97 28.92
N GLU A 146 -6.12 -10.69 28.78
CA GLU A 146 -5.07 -11.32 29.58
C GLU A 146 -5.25 -11.05 31.07
N LEU A 147 -5.51 -9.78 31.44
CA LEU A 147 -5.78 -9.41 32.83
C LEU A 147 -7.03 -10.12 33.38
N GLN A 148 -8.10 -10.22 32.58
CA GLN A 148 -9.30 -10.96 32.98
C GLN A 148 -8.98 -12.44 33.26
N GLU A 149 -8.24 -13.10 32.37
CA GLU A 149 -7.84 -14.51 32.54
C GLU A 149 -6.95 -14.72 33.76
N VAL A 150 -6.01 -13.80 34.03
CA VAL A 150 -5.18 -13.83 35.25
C VAL A 150 -6.06 -13.75 36.49
N LEU A 151 -7.05 -12.84 36.52
CA LEU A 151 -7.95 -12.70 37.67
C LEU A 151 -8.83 -13.94 37.87
N GLU A 152 -9.33 -14.56 36.79
CA GLU A 152 -10.11 -15.80 36.89
C GLU A 152 -9.28 -16.98 37.42
N LYS A 153 -8.05 -17.15 36.92
CA LYS A 153 -7.14 -18.20 37.40
C LYS A 153 -6.67 -17.95 38.83
N ALA A 154 -6.35 -16.70 39.17
CA ALA A 154 -6.02 -16.32 40.55
C ALA A 154 -7.18 -16.61 41.51
N ARG A 155 -8.43 -16.31 41.10
CA ARG A 155 -9.63 -16.66 41.89
C ARG A 155 -9.71 -18.18 42.12
N ARG A 156 -9.50 -19.01 41.10
CA ARG A 156 -9.50 -20.48 41.26
C ARG A 156 -8.39 -20.95 42.20
N PHE A 157 -7.18 -20.40 42.07
CA PHE A 157 -6.06 -20.71 42.95
C PHE A 157 -6.38 -20.37 44.42
N PHE A 158 -6.90 -19.16 44.69
CA PHE A 158 -7.25 -18.74 46.05
C PHE A 158 -8.44 -19.50 46.64
N MET A 159 -9.42 -19.93 45.82
CA MET A 159 -10.59 -20.65 46.31
C MET A 159 -10.35 -22.17 46.49
N THR A 160 -9.47 -22.77 45.70
CA THR A 160 -9.33 -24.24 45.62
C THR A 160 -7.99 -24.72 46.17
N ASP A 161 -6.90 -24.02 45.87
CA ASP A 161 -5.54 -24.49 46.13
C ASP A 161 -4.92 -23.86 47.38
N ALA A 162 -5.17 -22.57 47.64
CA ALA A 162 -4.73 -21.90 48.87
C ALA A 162 -5.23 -22.58 50.17
N PRO A 163 -6.52 -22.96 50.32
CA PRO A 163 -6.96 -23.71 51.50
C PRO A 163 -6.37 -25.12 51.57
N ARG A 164 -6.07 -25.77 50.43
CA ARG A 164 -5.40 -27.09 50.42
C ARG A 164 -3.94 -27.02 50.85
N LEU A 165 -3.21 -26.01 50.41
CA LEU A 165 -1.82 -25.76 50.80
C LEU A 165 -1.72 -25.44 52.30
N ALA A 166 -2.61 -24.59 52.82
CA ALA A 166 -2.68 -24.27 54.26
C ALA A 166 -3.03 -25.50 55.13
N VAL A 167 -3.91 -26.40 54.66
CA VAL A 167 -4.23 -27.65 55.37
C VAL A 167 -3.06 -28.65 55.31
N SER A 168 -2.28 -28.66 54.22
CA SER A 168 -1.07 -29.51 54.15
C SER A 168 0.00 -29.07 55.15
N GLU A 169 0.19 -27.76 55.35
CA GLU A 169 1.13 -27.21 56.34
C GLU A 169 0.69 -27.48 57.79
N LEU A 170 -0.63 -27.53 58.07
CA LEU A 170 -1.12 -27.94 59.39
C LEU A 170 -0.96 -29.44 59.66
N SER A 171 -0.97 -30.31 58.63
CA SER A 171 -0.76 -31.76 58.80
C SER A 171 0.73 -32.14 58.97
N SER A 172 1.64 -31.33 58.44
CA SER A 172 3.08 -31.48 58.62
C SER A 172 3.53 -30.58 59.78
N GLY A 173 3.26 -31.02 61.01
CA GLY A 173 3.60 -30.30 62.24
C GLY A 173 5.09 -29.97 62.41
N ARG A 174 5.56 -28.90 61.75
CA ARG A 174 6.82 -28.22 62.02
C ARG A 174 6.62 -26.72 61.90
N VAL A 175 6.29 -26.11 63.03
CA VAL A 175 6.48 -24.67 63.23
C VAL A 175 7.98 -24.40 63.14
N SER A 176 8.41 -23.76 62.04
CA SER A 176 9.64 -23.00 62.03
C SER A 176 9.37 -21.70 61.28
N CYS A 177 9.14 -20.64 62.05
CA CYS A 177 9.22 -19.27 61.59
C CYS A 177 10.63 -19.05 61.02
N ARG A 178 10.78 -19.17 59.70
CA ARG A 178 11.87 -18.54 58.98
C ARG A 178 11.23 -17.69 57.88
N LEU A 179 11.47 -16.39 57.98
CA LEU A 179 11.27 -15.46 56.88
C LEU A 179 11.91 -16.08 55.62
N ILE A 180 11.10 -16.36 54.61
CA ILE A 180 11.59 -16.70 53.29
C ILE A 180 11.62 -15.38 52.49
N PRO A 181 12.79 -14.97 51.96
CA PRO A 181 12.93 -13.69 51.30
C PRO A 181 12.21 -13.70 49.95
N ALA A 182 11.76 -12.50 49.54
CA ALA A 182 11.26 -12.22 48.21
C ALA A 182 12.25 -12.73 47.16
N ARG A 183 11.94 -13.84 46.51
CA ARG A 183 12.58 -14.23 45.25
C ARG A 183 11.67 -13.76 44.12
N ALA A 184 12.19 -12.77 43.41
CA ALA A 184 11.74 -12.34 42.10
C ALA A 184 11.56 -13.59 41.21
N TYR A 185 10.37 -13.74 40.65
CA TYR A 185 10.16 -14.63 39.52
C TYR A 185 10.23 -13.76 38.27
N GLU A 186 11.29 -14.00 37.49
CA GLU A 186 11.37 -13.57 36.09
C GLU A 186 10.17 -14.14 35.34
N VAL A 187 9.39 -13.23 34.76
CA VAL A 187 8.43 -13.54 33.71
C VAL A 187 9.26 -13.62 32.43
N VAL A 188 9.55 -14.84 31.99
CA VAL A 188 10.06 -15.07 30.64
C VAL A 188 8.88 -14.89 29.68
N VAL A 189 9.04 -13.91 28.80
CA VAL A 189 8.17 -13.58 27.66
C VAL A 189 8.11 -14.74 26.68
#